data_AF-A0A0A8JHK8-F1
#
_entry.id   AF-A0A0A8JHK8-F1
#
_cell.length_a   1.000
_cell.length_b   1.000
_cell.length_c   1.000
_cell.angle_alpha   90.00
_cell.angle_beta   90.00
_cell.angle_gamma   90.00
#
_symmetry.space_group_name_H-M   'P 1'
#
loop_
_entity.id
_entity.type
_entity.pdbx_description
1 polymer ?
#
loop_
_entity_poly.entity_id
_entity_poly.type
_entity_poly.pdbx_seq_one_letter_code
_entity_poly.pdbx_strand_id
1 'polypeptide(L)'
;MQPLFEIQTVLHQADLISFTWNDVGGLYRVYKDGTHLYEGTVAEFSDGDFTHAKLYTYTVERLENGEVVDVIVLQTSAFAEEKNKENPLQSIVMTTIVAKTQIALSWEKIKDIEAYHILRNGVYVETVKGNRYIDRDISVDEPSVYSIHAERPLAQSEERLNVGKSIVSQVFGAINPFSTKEEAEVEQFLLTKEIAPPSQLLLPVKEKEVRKRVDHWKFRYTTFLQDQWLTNPNALSPNHYFKGDGRGFAPDGKGFRTRVDIELAYDLDRSPLTFTKQVGESVAYNYLKRFRERATASSDGITLKRLDHGEGETGFLLQHAVGNPLTTAPQIDYEVTAVMRRDGLFDIWGYHDQAPHHLARGDGDWEDIHLAESKGLAWMSRIVAWQYWRISNLQ
;
A
#
# COMPACT_ATOMS: atom_id res chain seq x y z
N MET A 1 -2.71 38.00 13.91
CA MET A 1 -2.90 36.56 14.14
C MET A 1 -1.69 36.05 14.90
N GLN A 2 -1.87 35.26 15.96
CA GLN A 2 -0.76 34.55 16.57
C GLN A 2 -0.24 33.50 15.58
N PRO A 3 1.08 33.23 15.53
CA PRO A 3 1.61 32.18 14.68
C PRO A 3 1.07 30.82 15.12
N LEU A 4 0.70 29.97 14.17
CA LEU A 4 0.24 28.59 14.45
C LEU A 4 1.46 27.73 14.78
N PHE A 5 1.36 26.82 15.75
CA PHE A 5 2.40 25.84 16.04
C PHE A 5 2.32 24.69 15.02
N GLU A 6 2.99 24.88 13.88
CA GLU A 6 2.98 23.96 12.74
C GLU A 6 4.42 23.70 12.24
N ILE A 7 4.65 22.56 11.59
CA ILE A 7 5.90 22.29 10.87
C ILE A 7 5.97 23.18 9.62
N GLN A 8 7.10 23.83 9.44
CA GLN A 8 7.37 24.73 8.30
C GLN A 8 8.06 23.98 7.16
N THR A 9 9.15 23.29 7.48
CA THR A 9 9.94 22.54 6.49
C THR A 9 10.25 21.15 7.00
N VAL A 10 10.34 20.21 6.07
CA VAL A 10 10.91 18.88 6.26
C VAL A 10 11.85 18.66 5.09
N LEU A 11 13.09 18.28 5.37
CA LEU A 11 14.13 18.02 4.41
C LEU A 11 14.65 16.60 4.62
N HIS A 12 14.75 15.88 3.51
CA HIS A 12 15.30 14.54 3.45
C HIS A 12 16.61 14.58 2.66
N GLN A 13 17.68 14.07 3.26
CA GLN A 13 18.96 13.76 2.63
C GLN A 13 19.28 12.28 2.88
N ALA A 14 20.35 11.78 2.26
CA ALA A 14 20.70 10.35 2.36
C ALA A 14 20.94 9.89 3.80
N ASP A 15 21.45 10.79 4.63
CA ASP A 15 21.92 10.57 6.01
C ASP A 15 21.32 11.57 7.00
N LEU A 16 20.31 12.36 6.59
CA LEU A 16 19.71 13.37 7.44
C LEU A 16 18.21 13.53 7.16
N ILE A 17 17.42 13.50 8.24
CA ILE A 17 16.06 14.05 8.26
C ILE A 17 16.12 15.29 9.13
N SER A 18 15.72 16.44 8.59
CA SER A 18 15.63 17.67 9.38
C SER A 18 14.30 18.36 9.17
N PHE A 19 13.79 19.00 10.21
CA PHE A 19 12.56 19.75 10.13
C PHE A 19 12.58 20.97 11.04
N THR A 20 11.83 21.99 10.65
CA THR A 20 11.64 23.23 11.41
C THR A 20 10.17 23.44 11.69
N TRP A 21 9.84 24.16 12.76
CA TRP A 21 8.47 24.55 13.10
C TRP A 21 8.39 26.04 13.38
N ASN A 22 7.17 26.58 13.43
CA ASN A 22 6.95 27.96 13.83
C ASN A 22 7.44 28.17 15.27
N ASP A 23 8.43 29.04 15.42
CA ASP A 23 8.83 29.54 16.74
C ASP A 23 7.73 30.46 17.27
N VAL A 24 7.07 29.98 18.32
CA VAL A 24 5.99 30.64 19.07
C VAL A 24 6.43 30.88 20.53
N GLY A 25 7.72 30.73 20.82
CA GLY A 25 8.31 30.82 22.16
C GLY A 25 7.97 29.62 23.04
N GLY A 26 8.74 29.46 24.12
CA GLY A 26 8.63 28.35 25.07
C GLY A 26 9.82 27.38 25.01
N LEU A 27 9.68 26.24 25.68
CA LEU A 27 10.64 25.13 25.60
C LEU A 27 10.07 24.04 24.71
N TYR A 28 10.87 23.48 23.82
CA TYR A 28 10.48 22.37 22.95
C TYR A 28 11.12 21.07 23.40
N ARG A 29 10.39 19.96 23.22
CA ARG A 29 10.92 18.60 23.30
C ARG A 29 10.64 17.86 22.01
N VAL A 30 11.61 17.09 21.53
CA VAL A 30 11.44 16.21 20.36
C VAL A 30 11.68 14.77 20.76
N TYR A 31 10.78 13.89 20.32
CA TYR A 31 10.86 12.46 20.51
C TYR A 31 10.83 11.76 19.16
N LYS A 32 11.56 10.65 19.03
CA LYS A 32 11.51 9.73 17.89
C LYS A 32 11.05 8.37 18.39
N ASP A 33 9.95 7.88 17.83
CA ASP A 33 9.28 6.66 18.28
C ASP A 33 9.17 6.64 19.82
N GLY A 34 8.76 7.78 20.40
CA GLY A 34 8.60 8.01 21.85
C GLY A 34 9.88 8.14 22.67
N THR A 35 11.06 7.94 22.07
CA THR A 35 12.34 8.16 22.74
C THR A 35 12.72 9.63 22.66
N HIS A 36 13.00 10.27 23.79
CA HIS A 36 13.39 11.68 23.86
C HIS A 36 14.77 11.92 23.22
N LEU A 37 14.86 12.88 22.29
CA LEU A 37 16.10 13.19 21.56
C LEU A 37 16.58 14.63 21.78
N TYR A 38 15.69 15.58 22.05
CA TYR A 38 16.05 17.00 22.16
C TYR A 38 15.16 17.74 23.15
N GLU A 39 15.76 18.67 23.90
CA GLU A 39 15.08 19.66 24.73
C GLU A 39 15.79 21.02 24.58
N GLY A 40 15.06 22.07 24.24
CA GLY A 40 15.65 23.39 24.03
C GLY A 40 14.66 24.43 23.46
N THR A 41 15.12 25.65 23.24
CA THR A 41 14.27 26.75 22.74
C THR A 41 14.40 26.98 21.23
N VAL A 42 15.31 26.28 20.55
CA VAL A 42 15.49 26.40 19.11
C VAL A 42 14.42 25.57 18.39
N ALA A 43 13.76 26.17 17.39
CA ALA A 43 12.64 25.60 16.66
C ALA A 43 13.05 24.74 15.44
N GLU A 44 14.09 23.93 15.60
CA GLU A 44 14.61 23.04 14.57
C GLU A 44 15.12 21.73 15.18
N PHE A 45 15.09 20.66 14.39
CA PHE A 45 15.65 19.38 14.76
C PHE A 45 16.22 18.65 13.55
N SER A 46 17.29 17.91 13.77
CA SER A 46 18.00 17.12 12.77
C SER A 46 18.32 15.74 13.34
N ASP A 47 18.06 14.70 12.56
CA ASP A 47 18.26 13.30 12.90
C ASP A 47 19.07 12.61 11.80
N GLY A 48 20.24 12.08 12.17
CA GLY A 48 21.11 11.29 11.30
C GLY A 48 21.23 9.82 11.73
N ASP A 49 20.48 9.37 12.73
CA ASP A 49 20.52 8.00 13.24
C ASP A 49 19.27 7.23 12.82
N PHE A 50 19.21 6.79 11.57
CA PHE A 50 18.09 6.03 11.03
C PHE A 50 18.52 4.91 10.08
N THR A 51 17.72 3.86 10.03
CA THR A 51 17.72 2.87 8.96
C THR A 51 16.93 3.39 7.75
N HIS A 52 17.51 3.29 6.55
CA HIS A 52 16.85 3.61 5.28
C HIS A 52 15.56 2.81 5.07
N ALA A 53 14.60 3.39 4.33
CA ALA A 53 13.32 2.77 4.01
C ALA A 53 12.46 2.34 5.23
N LYS A 54 12.77 2.84 6.43
CA LYS A 54 11.96 2.67 7.64
C LYS A 54 11.13 3.92 7.92
N LEU A 55 9.90 3.70 8.42
CA LEU A 55 8.99 4.74 8.86
C LEU A 55 9.24 5.09 10.33
N TYR A 56 9.41 6.38 10.63
CA TYR A 56 9.60 6.91 11.97
C TYR A 56 8.52 7.92 12.31
N THR A 57 8.10 7.94 13.58
CA THR A 57 7.18 8.93 14.13
C THR A 57 7.94 9.86 15.07
N TYR A 58 8.01 11.14 14.71
CA TYR A 58 8.50 12.22 15.55
C TYR A 58 7.34 12.92 16.25
N THR A 59 7.53 13.29 17.50
CA THR A 59 6.60 14.14 18.26
C THR A 59 7.35 15.37 18.75
N VAL A 60 6.80 16.56 18.48
CA VAL A 60 7.30 17.83 18.97
C VAL A 60 6.32 18.35 20.01
N GLU A 61 6.74 18.46 21.26
CA GLU A 61 5.98 19.08 22.34
C GLU A 61 6.48 20.50 22.56
N ARG A 62 5.55 21.43 22.79
CA ARG A 62 5.84 22.78 23.26
C ARG A 62 5.36 22.94 24.69
N LEU A 63 6.23 23.51 25.53
CA LEU A 63 5.99 23.71 26.94
C LEU A 63 5.96 25.19 27.30
N GLU A 64 5.00 25.55 28.16
CA GLU A 64 4.93 26.82 28.87
C GLU A 64 4.82 26.54 30.38
N ASN A 65 5.64 27.20 31.20
CA ASN A 65 5.65 27.01 32.65
C ASN A 65 5.79 25.54 33.12
N GLY A 66 6.41 24.69 32.29
CA GLY A 66 6.62 23.27 32.59
C GLY A 66 5.47 22.34 32.15
N GLU A 67 4.38 22.87 31.61
CA GLU A 67 3.23 22.10 31.11
C GLU A 67 3.26 22.05 29.57
N VAL A 68 2.86 20.91 29.00
CA VAL A 68 2.73 20.77 27.53
C VAL A 68 1.46 21.46 27.07
N VAL A 69 1.61 22.47 26.21
CA VAL A 69 0.48 23.28 25.72
C VAL A 69 0.14 22.96 24.26
N ASP A 70 1.12 22.51 23.47
CA ASP A 70 0.93 22.12 22.08
C ASP A 70 1.77 20.88 21.73
N VAL A 71 1.26 20.10 20.78
CA VAL A 71 1.91 18.90 20.26
C VAL A 71 1.77 18.91 18.74
N ILE A 72 2.82 18.50 18.04
CA ILE A 72 2.81 18.15 16.62
C ILE A 72 3.32 16.72 16.48
N VAL A 73 2.67 15.94 15.64
CA VAL A 73 3.16 14.62 15.24
C VAL A 73 3.56 14.67 13.77
N LEU A 74 4.77 14.21 13.47
CA LEU A 74 5.29 14.08 12.11
C LEU A 74 5.71 12.62 11.92
N GLN A 75 5.17 11.96 10.92
CA GLN A 75 5.62 10.63 10.53
C GLN A 75 6.22 10.70 9.14
N THR A 76 7.41 10.13 8.97
CA THR A 76 8.11 10.14 7.69
C THR A 76 9.01 8.93 7.53
N SER A 77 9.21 8.51 6.28
CA SER A 77 10.15 7.44 5.96
C SER A 77 11.53 8.02 5.64
N ALA A 78 12.59 7.35 6.10
CA ALA A 78 13.95 7.68 5.69
C ALA A 78 14.12 7.53 4.17
N PHE A 79 14.98 8.37 3.58
CA PHE A 79 15.37 8.23 2.18
C PHE A 79 15.91 6.81 1.93
N ALA A 80 15.83 6.35 0.70
CA ALA A 80 16.44 5.08 0.28
C ALA A 80 17.48 5.40 -0.79
N GLU A 81 18.73 4.99 -0.57
CA GLU A 81 19.83 5.23 -1.52
C GLU A 81 19.57 4.59 -2.88
N GLU A 82 18.93 3.41 -2.88
CA GLU A 82 18.52 2.71 -4.09
C GLU A 82 16.99 2.59 -4.13
N LYS A 83 16.40 2.99 -5.27
CA LYS A 83 14.97 2.83 -5.54
C LYS A 83 14.73 1.48 -6.21
N ASN A 84 13.76 0.72 -5.72
CA ASN A 84 13.28 -0.45 -6.47
C ASN A 84 12.53 0.02 -7.71
N LYS A 85 13.04 -0.38 -8.88
CA LYS A 85 12.45 0.00 -10.16
C LYS A 85 11.21 -0.83 -10.51
N GLU A 86 11.16 -2.06 -10.04
CA GLU A 86 10.01 -2.95 -10.24
C GLU A 86 8.81 -2.51 -9.39
N ASN A 87 9.06 -1.91 -8.22
CA ASN A 87 8.03 -1.35 -7.34
C ASN A 87 8.35 0.10 -6.93
N PRO A 88 7.91 1.11 -7.71
CA PRO A 88 8.20 2.52 -7.44
C PRO A 88 7.69 3.03 -6.10
N LEU A 89 6.69 2.37 -5.49
CA LEU A 89 6.10 2.80 -4.22
C LEU A 89 6.83 2.24 -2.98
N GLN A 90 7.66 1.20 -3.14
CA GLN A 90 8.39 0.59 -2.03
C GLN A 90 9.26 1.61 -1.28
N SER A 91 9.95 2.46 -2.02
CA SER A 91 10.96 3.37 -1.48
C SER A 91 10.55 4.84 -1.57
N ILE A 92 9.27 5.14 -1.82
CA ILE A 92 8.79 6.52 -1.92
C ILE A 92 8.81 7.15 -0.52
N VAL A 93 9.39 8.36 -0.41
CA VAL A 93 9.28 9.10 0.85
C VAL A 93 7.85 9.61 1.00
N MET A 94 7.20 9.26 2.11
CA MET A 94 5.89 9.81 2.48
C MET A 94 5.98 10.46 3.84
N THR A 95 5.46 11.68 3.94
CA THR A 95 5.45 12.49 5.16
C THR A 95 4.02 12.88 5.51
N THR A 96 3.61 12.60 6.73
CA THR A 96 2.33 12.98 7.30
C THR A 96 2.58 13.83 8.54
N ILE A 97 1.96 15.00 8.61
CA ILE A 97 2.06 15.90 9.75
C ILE A 97 0.66 16.15 10.29
N VAL A 98 0.49 15.94 11.58
CA VAL A 98 -0.75 16.23 12.30
C VAL A 98 -0.45 17.32 13.32
N ALA A 99 -1.20 18.40 13.26
CA ALA A 99 -1.20 19.49 14.23
C ALA A 99 -2.66 19.89 14.52
N LYS A 100 -2.88 20.70 15.55
CA LYS A 100 -4.25 21.09 15.98
C LYS A 100 -5.11 21.68 14.86
N THR A 101 -4.49 22.31 13.86
CA THR A 101 -5.13 23.08 12.79
C THR A 101 -4.99 22.47 11.41
N GLN A 102 -4.28 21.35 11.27
CA GLN A 102 -4.07 20.74 9.95
C GLN A 102 -3.64 19.28 10.01
N ILE A 103 -3.97 18.57 8.93
CA ILE A 103 -3.27 17.36 8.50
C ILE A 103 -2.58 17.68 7.18
N ALA A 104 -1.26 17.56 7.12
CA ALA A 104 -0.49 17.76 5.91
C ALA A 104 0.10 16.45 5.41
N LEU A 105 -0.02 16.22 4.11
CA LEU A 105 0.54 15.07 3.40
C LEU A 105 1.55 15.57 2.38
N SER A 106 2.69 14.92 2.30
CA SER A 106 3.64 15.09 1.20
C SER A 106 4.23 13.75 0.82
N TRP A 107 4.46 13.56 -0.46
CA TRP A 107 5.04 12.35 -1.02
C TRP A 107 6.17 12.73 -1.96
N GLU A 108 7.14 11.85 -2.17
CA GLU A 108 8.15 12.04 -3.19
C GLU A 108 7.49 12.03 -4.58
N LYS A 109 8.03 12.85 -5.50
CA LYS A 109 7.46 12.94 -6.84
C LYS A 109 7.65 11.62 -7.58
N ILE A 110 6.55 11.06 -8.08
CA ILE A 110 6.59 9.90 -8.97
C ILE A 110 6.92 10.39 -10.38
N LYS A 111 7.93 9.79 -11.01
CA LYS A 111 8.36 10.15 -12.36
C LYS A 111 7.18 10.01 -13.35
N ASP A 112 7.03 11.02 -14.20
CA ASP A 112 6.03 11.09 -15.29
C ASP A 112 4.56 11.11 -14.81
N ILE A 113 4.33 11.57 -13.57
CA ILE A 113 3.00 11.92 -13.08
C ILE A 113 2.78 13.44 -13.16
N GLU A 114 1.65 13.84 -13.74
CA GLU A 114 1.28 15.25 -13.93
C GLU A 114 0.37 15.80 -12.83
N ALA A 115 -0.46 14.94 -12.23
CA ALA A 115 -1.44 15.32 -11.22
C ALA A 115 -1.78 14.14 -10.30
N TYR A 116 -2.26 14.48 -9.11
CA TYR A 116 -2.69 13.55 -8.07
C TYR A 116 -4.11 13.87 -7.65
N HIS A 117 -4.99 12.88 -7.65
CA HIS A 117 -6.34 13.01 -7.13
C HIS A 117 -6.34 12.64 -5.65
N ILE A 118 -6.79 13.57 -4.80
CA ILE A 118 -6.84 13.42 -3.35
C ILE A 118 -8.26 13.05 -2.96
N LEU A 119 -8.41 11.97 -2.22
CA LEU A 119 -9.66 11.54 -1.61
C LEU A 119 -9.51 11.52 -0.09
N ARG A 120 -10.56 11.90 0.62
CA ARG A 120 -10.68 11.79 2.08
C ARG A 120 -11.89 10.93 2.40
N ASN A 121 -11.68 9.85 3.14
CA ASN A 121 -12.71 8.86 3.49
C ASN A 121 -13.46 8.32 2.26
N GLY A 122 -12.72 8.07 1.17
CA GLY A 122 -13.26 7.59 -0.12
C GLY A 122 -13.97 8.65 -0.96
N VAL A 123 -14.08 9.90 -0.49
CA VAL A 123 -14.70 11.00 -1.23
C VAL A 123 -13.63 11.89 -1.86
N TYR A 124 -13.76 12.17 -3.16
CA TYR A 124 -12.88 13.11 -3.86
C TYR A 124 -12.90 14.50 -3.21
N VAL A 125 -11.71 15.05 -2.98
CA VAL A 125 -11.52 16.40 -2.43
C VAL A 125 -11.04 17.34 -3.52
N GLU A 126 -9.85 17.10 -4.06
CA GLU A 126 -9.25 17.94 -5.10
C GLU A 126 -8.20 17.21 -5.93
N THR A 127 -7.72 17.88 -6.99
CA THR A 127 -6.62 17.41 -7.82
C THR A 127 -5.45 18.39 -7.68
N VAL A 128 -4.30 17.90 -7.25
CA VAL A 128 -3.09 18.71 -7.07
C VAL A 128 -2.05 18.37 -8.13
N LYS A 129 -1.33 19.40 -8.62
CA LYS A 129 -0.18 19.21 -9.53
C LYS A 129 1.15 19.06 -8.79
N GLY A 130 1.18 19.47 -7.53
CA GLY A 130 2.32 19.29 -6.64
C GLY A 130 2.25 17.94 -5.90
N ASN A 131 3.28 17.66 -5.12
CA ASN A 131 3.44 16.46 -4.32
C ASN A 131 3.15 16.72 -2.82
N ARG A 132 2.21 17.62 -2.56
CA ARG A 132 1.80 18.06 -1.22
C ARG A 132 0.32 18.41 -1.22
N TYR A 133 -0.34 18.09 -0.12
CA TYR A 133 -1.71 18.46 0.20
C TYR A 133 -1.81 18.86 1.68
N ILE A 134 -2.62 19.87 2.01
CA ILE A 134 -2.85 20.31 3.38
C ILE A 134 -4.35 20.39 3.60
N ASP A 135 -4.87 19.55 4.50
CA ASP A 135 -6.23 19.63 4.99
C ASP A 135 -6.29 20.53 6.22
N ARG A 136 -7.16 21.54 6.18
CA ARG A 136 -7.44 22.45 7.32
C ARG A 136 -8.88 22.31 7.83
N ASP A 137 -9.70 21.49 7.20
CA ASP A 137 -11.08 21.20 7.59
C ASP A 137 -11.14 19.84 8.32
N ILE A 138 -10.38 19.73 9.41
CA ILE A 138 -10.18 18.46 10.12
C ILE A 138 -11.14 18.34 11.31
N SER A 139 -11.68 17.13 11.51
CA SER A 139 -12.29 16.74 12.78
C SER A 139 -11.21 16.22 13.70
N VAL A 140 -11.17 16.69 14.95
CA VAL A 140 -10.14 16.26 15.91
C VAL A 140 -10.46 14.92 16.56
N ASP A 141 -11.73 14.50 16.57
CA ASP A 141 -12.17 13.29 17.28
C ASP A 141 -12.49 12.11 16.35
N GLU A 142 -12.42 12.32 15.04
CA GLU A 142 -12.69 11.29 14.04
C GLU A 142 -11.40 10.86 13.34
N PRO A 143 -11.20 9.56 13.07
CA PRO A 143 -10.12 9.10 12.21
C PRO A 143 -10.33 9.59 10.78
N SER A 144 -9.26 9.65 10.00
CA SER A 144 -9.31 10.03 8.59
C SER A 144 -8.46 9.09 7.74
N VAL A 145 -8.99 8.72 6.58
CA VAL A 145 -8.27 7.97 5.56
C VAL A 145 -8.06 8.86 4.35
N TYR A 146 -6.81 9.09 3.98
CA TYR A 146 -6.47 9.83 2.77
C TYR A 146 -5.96 8.89 1.69
N SER A 147 -6.46 9.03 0.48
CA SER A 147 -5.98 8.28 -0.69
C SER A 147 -5.48 9.26 -1.76
N ILE A 148 -4.29 9.00 -2.27
CA ILE A 148 -3.65 9.78 -3.33
C ILE A 148 -3.56 8.86 -4.54
N HIS A 149 -4.38 9.15 -5.55
CA HIS A 149 -4.44 8.39 -6.78
C HIS A 149 -3.66 9.11 -7.88
N ALA A 150 -2.87 8.37 -8.63
CA ALA A 150 -2.14 8.89 -9.78
C ALA A 150 -2.06 7.84 -10.89
N GLU A 151 -1.92 8.31 -12.12
CA GLU A 151 -1.85 7.45 -13.29
C GLU A 151 -0.79 7.95 -14.27
N ARG A 152 -0.07 7.04 -14.92
CA ARG A 152 0.80 7.39 -16.05
C ARG A 152 0.69 6.40 -17.20
N PRO A 153 0.87 6.84 -18.45
CA PRO A 153 1.06 5.94 -19.57
C PRO A 153 2.31 5.06 -19.41
N LEU A 154 2.20 3.78 -19.69
CA LEU A 154 3.25 2.77 -19.78
C LEU A 154 4.29 3.19 -20.83
N ALA A 155 3.89 3.95 -21.85
CA ALA A 155 4.80 4.55 -22.82
C ALA A 155 5.79 5.57 -22.23
N GLN A 156 5.57 6.01 -21.00
CA GLN A 156 6.50 6.86 -20.25
C GLN A 156 7.34 6.03 -19.26
N SER A 157 6.98 4.77 -19.04
CA SER A 157 7.80 3.80 -18.28
C SER A 157 8.95 3.28 -19.15
N GLU A 158 10.08 3.99 -19.13
CA GLU A 158 11.30 3.72 -19.93
C GLU A 158 11.75 2.24 -19.89
N GLU A 159 11.51 1.53 -18.78
CA GLU A 159 12.06 0.19 -18.57
C GLU A 159 11.16 -0.93 -19.09
N ARG A 160 9.84 -0.81 -18.95
CA ARG A 160 8.88 -1.83 -19.43
C ARG A 160 8.60 -1.72 -20.94
N LEU A 161 8.81 -0.55 -21.53
CA LEU A 161 8.70 -0.31 -22.98
C LEU A 161 9.58 -1.23 -23.83
N ASN A 162 10.78 -1.57 -23.34
CA ASN A 162 11.72 -2.43 -24.07
C ASN A 162 11.22 -3.88 -24.18
N VAL A 163 10.43 -4.34 -23.20
CA VAL A 163 9.76 -5.65 -23.25
C VAL A 163 8.47 -5.58 -24.09
N GLY A 164 7.76 -4.45 -24.02
CA GLY A 164 6.46 -4.25 -24.68
C GLY A 164 6.50 -4.16 -26.21
N LYS A 165 7.47 -3.41 -26.79
CA LYS A 165 7.46 -3.10 -28.24
C LYS A 165 7.62 -4.31 -29.17
N SER A 166 8.20 -5.43 -28.72
CA SER A 166 8.45 -6.61 -29.56
C SER A 166 7.28 -7.61 -29.61
N ILE A 167 6.33 -7.57 -28.67
CA ILE A 167 5.34 -8.65 -28.47
C ILE A 167 3.89 -8.13 -28.41
N VAL A 168 3.66 -6.91 -27.91
CA VAL A 168 2.31 -6.30 -27.81
C VAL A 168 1.63 -6.20 -29.17
N SER A 169 2.39 -5.92 -30.24
CA SER A 169 1.88 -5.83 -31.61
C SER A 169 1.37 -7.16 -32.17
N GLN A 170 1.87 -8.29 -31.67
CA GLN A 170 1.53 -9.63 -32.17
C GLN A 170 0.37 -10.29 -31.41
N VAL A 171 0.26 -10.00 -30.10
CA VAL A 171 -0.65 -10.73 -29.20
C VAL A 171 -1.94 -9.93 -28.92
N PHE A 172 -1.85 -8.66 -28.52
CA PHE A 172 -3.05 -7.87 -28.17
C PHE A 172 -3.96 -7.58 -29.37
N GLY A 173 -3.37 -7.32 -30.54
CA GLY A 173 -4.11 -7.07 -31.77
C GLY A 173 -4.93 -8.27 -32.29
N ALA A 174 -4.56 -9.49 -31.89
CA ALA A 174 -5.24 -10.71 -32.32
C ALA A 174 -6.37 -11.17 -31.37
N ILE A 175 -6.39 -10.69 -30.12
CA ILE A 175 -7.21 -11.27 -29.05
C ILE A 175 -8.33 -10.34 -28.57
N ASN A 176 -8.20 -9.00 -28.70
CA ASN A 176 -9.23 -8.08 -28.21
C ASN A 176 -9.43 -6.85 -29.11
N PRO A 177 -10.37 -6.88 -30.08
CA PRO A 177 -10.66 -5.73 -30.95
C PRO A 177 -11.55 -4.65 -30.29
N PHE A 178 -12.02 -4.86 -29.05
CA PHE A 178 -13.00 -3.99 -28.38
C PHE A 178 -12.45 -3.19 -27.18
N SER A 179 -11.22 -3.46 -26.71
CA SER A 179 -10.55 -2.62 -25.70
C SER A 179 -9.72 -1.53 -26.39
N THR A 180 -9.79 -0.29 -25.91
CA THR A 180 -8.86 0.75 -26.33
C THR A 180 -7.46 0.36 -25.84
N LYS A 181 -6.48 0.34 -26.75
CA LYS A 181 -5.07 0.04 -26.40
C LYS A 181 -4.53 0.98 -25.30
N GLU A 182 -5.10 2.19 -25.22
CA GLU A 182 -4.71 3.24 -24.29
C GLU A 182 -4.90 2.84 -22.83
N GLU A 183 -6.01 2.19 -22.44
CA GLU A 183 -6.25 1.82 -21.03
C GLU A 183 -5.32 0.69 -20.55
N ALA A 184 -4.88 -0.21 -21.44
CA ALA A 184 -3.94 -1.33 -21.17
C ALA A 184 -2.49 -0.88 -20.95
N GLU A 185 -2.26 0.37 -21.27
CA GLU A 185 -1.00 1.06 -21.13
C GLU A 185 -1.08 2.10 -20.01
N VAL A 186 -1.95 1.99 -18.99
CA VAL A 186 -1.95 2.93 -17.85
C VAL A 186 -1.54 2.24 -16.55
N GLU A 187 -0.42 2.66 -15.99
CA GLU A 187 0.00 2.28 -14.64
C GLU A 187 -0.76 3.13 -13.62
N GLN A 188 -1.22 2.51 -12.55
CA GLN A 188 -1.94 3.19 -11.48
C GLN A 188 -1.14 3.15 -10.18
N PHE A 189 -1.17 4.24 -9.43
CA PHE A 189 -0.51 4.40 -8.15
C PHE A 189 -1.52 4.83 -7.11
N LEU A 190 -1.62 4.05 -6.04
CA LEU A 190 -2.47 4.34 -4.89
C LEU A 190 -1.61 4.44 -3.62
N LEU A 191 -1.56 5.63 -3.02
CA LEU A 191 -1.01 5.81 -1.67
C LEU A 191 -2.18 6.03 -0.71
N THR A 192 -2.30 5.20 0.32
CA THR A 192 -3.32 5.34 1.36
C THR A 192 -2.67 5.60 2.71
N LYS A 193 -3.19 6.60 3.43
CA LYS A 193 -2.75 6.95 4.76
C LYS A 193 -3.93 6.96 5.72
N GLU A 194 -3.90 6.03 6.66
CA GLU A 194 -4.84 5.98 7.78
C GLU A 194 -4.28 6.81 8.94
N ILE A 195 -5.11 7.69 9.49
CA ILE A 195 -4.71 8.61 10.56
C ILE A 195 -5.74 8.48 11.67
N ALA A 196 -5.28 8.08 12.87
CA ALA A 196 -6.09 8.05 14.08
C ALA A 196 -6.60 9.46 14.44
N PRO A 197 -7.63 9.60 15.30
CA PRO A 197 -8.14 10.89 15.70
C PRO A 197 -7.02 11.84 16.18
N PRO A 198 -6.94 13.09 15.68
CA PRO A 198 -5.97 14.06 16.16
C PRO A 198 -5.98 14.25 17.68
N SER A 199 -7.12 14.12 18.35
CA SER A 199 -7.23 14.19 19.81
C SER A 199 -6.49 13.07 20.55
N GLN A 200 -6.24 11.94 19.90
CA GLN A 200 -5.40 10.84 20.41
C GLN A 200 -3.92 11.04 20.02
N LEU A 201 -3.66 11.49 18.79
CA LEU A 201 -2.31 11.70 18.28
C LEU A 201 -1.57 12.86 18.97
N LEU A 202 -2.29 13.92 19.32
CA LEU A 202 -1.74 15.17 19.84
C LEU A 202 -1.68 15.22 21.38
N LEU A 203 -1.74 14.07 22.04
CA LEU A 203 -1.46 13.96 23.47
C LEU A 203 0.05 14.05 23.76
N PRO A 204 0.45 14.58 24.94
CA PRO A 204 1.82 14.49 25.40
C PRO A 204 2.34 13.05 25.39
N VAL A 205 3.61 12.83 25.06
CA VAL A 205 4.25 11.51 24.96
C VAL A 205 4.15 10.75 26.28
N LYS A 206 4.18 11.45 27.42
CA LYS A 206 4.01 10.86 28.75
C LYS A 206 2.59 10.38 29.05
N GLU A 207 1.58 10.98 28.40
CA GLU A 207 0.16 10.67 28.58
C GLU A 207 -0.34 9.60 27.60
N LYS A 208 0.43 9.33 26.54
CA LYS A 208 0.25 8.15 25.69
C LYS A 208 0.63 6.88 26.49
N GLU A 209 -0.15 6.51 27.50
CA GLU A 209 0.03 5.28 28.27
C GLU A 209 -0.09 4.05 27.36
N VAL A 210 0.79 3.06 27.58
CA VAL A 210 0.95 1.76 26.92
C VAL A 210 0.41 1.74 25.48
N ARG A 211 1.29 2.08 24.51
CA ARG A 211 1.01 1.88 23.07
C ARG A 211 0.26 0.57 22.88
N LYS A 212 -0.87 0.62 22.18
CA LYS A 212 -1.69 -0.55 21.85
C LYS A 212 -0.75 -1.64 21.33
N ARG A 213 -0.52 -2.66 22.17
CA ARG A 213 0.43 -3.72 21.86
C ARG A 213 -0.30 -4.72 20.98
N VAL A 214 0.05 -4.77 19.70
CA VAL A 214 -0.52 -5.74 18.78
C VAL A 214 0.28 -7.03 18.94
N ASP A 215 -0.33 -8.01 19.61
CA ASP A 215 0.29 -9.31 19.82
C ASP A 215 0.11 -10.22 18.60
N HIS A 216 -0.95 -10.05 17.82
CA HIS A 216 -1.21 -10.82 16.61
C HIS A 216 -1.48 -9.91 15.42
N TRP A 217 -0.89 -10.22 14.28
CA TRP A 217 -1.26 -9.65 12.99
C TRP A 217 -1.80 -10.73 12.07
N LYS A 218 -2.85 -10.39 11.32
CA LYS A 218 -3.43 -11.23 10.29
C LYS A 218 -3.42 -10.51 8.96
N PHE A 219 -3.11 -11.25 7.91
CA PHE A 219 -3.15 -10.75 6.55
C PHE A 219 -3.68 -11.83 5.62
N ARG A 220 -4.64 -11.48 4.78
CA ARG A 220 -5.16 -12.35 3.72
C ARG A 220 -5.05 -11.65 2.37
N TYR A 221 -4.53 -12.38 1.40
CA TYR A 221 -4.60 -11.99 -0.01
C TYR A 221 -5.42 -13.02 -0.78
N THR A 222 -6.48 -12.58 -1.46
CA THR A 222 -7.33 -13.44 -2.27
C THR A 222 -7.46 -12.86 -3.67
N THR A 223 -7.30 -13.73 -4.68
CA THR A 223 -7.64 -13.41 -6.06
C THR A 223 -8.91 -14.16 -6.46
N PHE A 224 -9.81 -13.54 -7.22
CA PHE A 224 -11.06 -14.19 -7.64
C PHE A 224 -11.62 -13.63 -8.94
N LEU A 225 -12.47 -14.41 -9.61
CA LEU A 225 -13.21 -14.01 -10.80
C LEU A 225 -14.67 -13.74 -10.42
N GLN A 226 -15.11 -12.50 -10.54
CA GLN A 226 -16.47 -12.11 -10.15
C GLN A 226 -17.56 -12.86 -10.93
N ASP A 227 -17.34 -13.10 -12.22
CA ASP A 227 -18.30 -13.79 -13.07
C ASP A 227 -18.44 -15.28 -12.72
N GLN A 228 -19.59 -15.88 -13.01
CA GLN A 228 -19.76 -17.33 -12.91
C GLN A 228 -19.12 -18.08 -14.08
N TRP A 229 -19.06 -17.44 -15.24
CA TRP A 229 -18.60 -18.01 -16.50
C TRP A 229 -17.76 -17.00 -17.25
N LEU A 230 -16.58 -17.42 -17.70
CA LEU A 230 -15.70 -16.61 -18.51
C LEU A 230 -15.55 -17.26 -19.88
N THR A 231 -15.69 -16.46 -20.93
CA THR A 231 -15.41 -16.90 -22.30
C THR A 231 -13.89 -16.99 -22.48
N ASN A 232 -13.41 -18.09 -23.06
CA ASN A 232 -12.01 -18.20 -23.43
C ASN A 232 -11.71 -17.23 -24.59
N PRO A 233 -10.75 -16.31 -24.44
CA PRO A 233 -10.37 -15.41 -25.53
C PRO A 233 -9.86 -16.15 -26.79
N ASN A 234 -9.30 -17.35 -26.62
CA ASN A 234 -8.93 -18.20 -27.73
C ASN A 234 -10.15 -18.96 -28.29
N ALA A 235 -10.80 -18.37 -29.31
CA ALA A 235 -11.98 -18.95 -29.96
C ALA A 235 -11.73 -20.30 -30.66
N LEU A 236 -10.48 -20.64 -30.98
CA LEU A 236 -10.11 -21.94 -31.57
C LEU A 236 -9.92 -23.02 -30.50
N SER A 237 -9.87 -22.64 -29.22
CA SER A 237 -9.73 -23.59 -28.13
C SER A 237 -10.98 -24.45 -27.99
N PRO A 238 -10.83 -25.77 -27.78
CA PRO A 238 -11.98 -26.62 -27.54
C PRO A 238 -12.60 -26.34 -26.14
N ASN A 239 -11.85 -25.67 -25.25
CA ASN A 239 -12.31 -25.10 -23.99
C ASN A 239 -12.87 -23.69 -24.21
N HIS A 240 -14.17 -23.57 -24.51
CA HIS A 240 -14.81 -22.29 -24.85
C HIS A 240 -15.16 -21.46 -23.61
N TYR A 241 -15.42 -22.09 -22.48
CA TYR A 241 -15.75 -21.40 -21.24
C TYR A 241 -14.95 -21.94 -20.06
N PHE A 242 -14.62 -21.05 -19.13
CA PHE A 242 -14.07 -21.38 -17.81
C PHE A 242 -15.07 -21.00 -16.72
N LYS A 243 -15.10 -21.79 -15.64
CA LYS A 243 -15.86 -21.45 -14.43
C LYS A 243 -15.14 -20.35 -13.65
N GLY A 244 -15.87 -19.27 -13.34
CA GLY A 244 -15.42 -18.24 -12.41
C GLY A 244 -15.89 -18.49 -10.97
N ASP A 245 -15.76 -17.50 -10.09
CA ASP A 245 -16.05 -17.62 -8.67
C ASP A 245 -17.44 -17.11 -8.29
N GLY A 246 -18.08 -16.29 -9.15
CA GLY A 246 -19.47 -15.89 -8.99
C GLY A 246 -19.74 -15.08 -7.72
N ARG A 247 -18.85 -14.14 -7.37
CA ARG A 247 -18.81 -13.48 -6.06
C ARG A 247 -18.27 -12.06 -6.13
N GLY A 248 -18.49 -11.26 -5.10
CA GLY A 248 -17.82 -9.97 -4.89
C GLY A 248 -16.68 -10.03 -3.87
N PHE A 249 -16.21 -8.84 -3.48
CA PHE A 249 -15.21 -8.61 -2.43
C PHE A 249 -15.77 -8.99 -1.06
N ALA A 250 -15.53 -10.23 -0.64
CA ALA A 250 -15.89 -10.73 0.68
C ALA A 250 -14.71 -11.49 1.30
N PRO A 251 -14.37 -11.30 2.57
CA PRO A 251 -13.17 -11.92 3.16
C PRO A 251 -13.26 -13.45 3.24
N ASP A 252 -14.46 -13.99 3.43
CA ASP A 252 -14.75 -15.39 3.72
C ASP A 252 -15.33 -16.17 2.53
N GLY A 253 -15.55 -15.51 1.39
CA GLY A 253 -16.22 -16.16 0.27
C GLY A 253 -15.46 -17.41 -0.22
N LYS A 254 -16.22 -18.42 -0.64
CA LYS A 254 -15.72 -19.79 -0.85
C LYS A 254 -15.03 -20.01 -2.20
N GLY A 255 -15.39 -19.24 -3.23
CA GLY A 255 -14.73 -19.28 -4.53
C GLY A 255 -13.54 -18.33 -4.58
N PHE A 256 -12.41 -18.77 -5.15
CA PHE A 256 -11.21 -17.98 -5.38
C PHE A 256 -10.31 -18.67 -6.40
N ARG A 257 -9.42 -17.89 -7.04
CA ARG A 257 -8.32 -18.39 -7.87
C ARG A 257 -7.14 -18.78 -7.00
N THR A 258 -6.71 -17.89 -6.10
CA THR A 258 -5.73 -18.20 -5.06
C THR A 258 -6.09 -17.49 -3.75
N ARG A 259 -5.68 -18.08 -2.63
CA ARG A 259 -5.79 -17.49 -1.30
C ARG A 259 -4.51 -17.74 -0.51
N VAL A 260 -4.05 -16.70 0.14
CA VAL A 260 -2.93 -16.71 1.09
C VAL A 260 -3.42 -16.16 2.42
N ASP A 261 -3.10 -16.86 3.50
CA ASP A 261 -3.27 -16.39 4.87
C ASP A 261 -1.91 -16.36 5.57
N ILE A 262 -1.60 -15.23 6.20
CA ILE A 262 -0.37 -15.00 6.95
C ILE A 262 -0.76 -14.54 8.35
N GLU A 263 -0.18 -15.16 9.37
CA GLU A 263 -0.35 -14.74 10.77
C GLU A 263 1.01 -14.57 11.44
N LEU A 264 1.22 -13.42 12.07
CA LEU A 264 2.41 -13.13 12.87
C LEU A 264 1.99 -13.02 14.34
N ALA A 265 2.67 -13.76 15.23
CA ALA A 265 2.32 -13.79 16.65
C ALA A 265 3.47 -13.36 17.56
N TYR A 266 3.48 -12.12 18.02
CA TYR A 266 4.52 -11.52 18.87
C TYR A 266 4.52 -11.98 20.33
N ASP A 267 3.42 -12.54 20.81
CA ASP A 267 3.27 -13.10 22.15
C ASP A 267 3.88 -14.52 22.28
N LEU A 268 4.19 -15.17 21.16
CA LEU A 268 4.81 -16.49 21.12
C LEU A 268 6.34 -16.42 20.92
N ASP A 269 7.05 -17.48 21.33
CA ASP A 269 8.51 -17.59 21.21
C ASP A 269 8.99 -17.40 19.76
N ARG A 270 10.01 -16.54 19.59
CA ARG A 270 10.59 -16.15 18.29
C ARG A 270 9.59 -15.53 17.30
N SER A 271 8.42 -15.15 17.80
CA SER A 271 7.35 -14.47 17.06
C SER A 271 7.04 -15.14 15.72
N PRO A 272 6.47 -16.37 15.69
CA PRO A 272 6.30 -17.14 14.48
C PRO A 272 5.46 -16.40 13.44
N LEU A 273 5.88 -16.52 12.18
CA LEU A 273 5.17 -16.06 11.00
C LEU A 273 4.65 -17.29 10.26
N THR A 274 3.36 -17.58 10.38
CA THR A 274 2.71 -18.72 9.72
C THR A 274 2.15 -18.30 8.37
N PHE A 275 2.06 -19.26 7.45
CA PHE A 275 1.71 -19.03 6.07
C PHE A 275 0.97 -20.23 5.52
N THR A 276 -0.23 -20.00 4.99
CA THR A 276 -0.97 -21.01 4.24
C THR A 276 -1.30 -20.48 2.85
N LYS A 277 -1.32 -21.38 1.87
CA LYS A 277 -1.57 -21.06 0.47
C LYS A 277 -2.51 -22.09 -0.15
N GLN A 278 -3.47 -21.61 -0.92
CA GLN A 278 -4.48 -22.41 -1.60
C GLN A 278 -4.65 -21.94 -3.05
N VAL A 279 -4.81 -22.90 -3.96
CA VAL A 279 -5.09 -22.65 -5.38
C VAL A 279 -6.42 -23.30 -5.71
N GLY A 280 -7.34 -22.51 -6.27
CA GLY A 280 -8.65 -22.97 -6.71
C GLY A 280 -8.57 -23.84 -7.96
N GLU A 281 -9.53 -24.77 -8.10
CA GLU A 281 -9.63 -25.62 -9.27
C GLU A 281 -10.07 -24.82 -10.50
N SER A 282 -9.34 -24.95 -11.61
CA SER A 282 -9.78 -24.48 -12.92
C SER A 282 -10.70 -25.52 -13.54
N VAL A 283 -11.85 -25.10 -14.06
CA VAL A 283 -12.81 -26.00 -14.72
C VAL A 283 -13.19 -25.43 -16.09
N ALA A 284 -13.02 -26.25 -17.13
CA ALA A 284 -13.28 -25.88 -18.52
C ALA A 284 -14.49 -26.60 -19.11
N TYR A 285 -15.15 -25.93 -20.05
CA TYR A 285 -16.39 -26.37 -20.69
C TYR A 285 -16.34 -26.12 -22.20
N ASN A 286 -17.10 -26.90 -22.96
CA ASN A 286 -17.26 -26.71 -24.41
C ASN A 286 -18.26 -25.60 -24.75
N TYR A 287 -18.49 -25.34 -26.03
CA TYR A 287 -19.43 -24.30 -26.52
C TYR A 287 -20.89 -24.47 -26.03
N LEU A 288 -21.29 -25.69 -25.64
CA LEU A 288 -22.61 -25.98 -25.05
C LEU A 288 -22.60 -25.91 -23.52
N LYS A 289 -21.53 -25.38 -22.91
CA LYS A 289 -21.28 -25.35 -21.45
C LYS A 289 -21.33 -26.73 -20.79
N ARG A 290 -20.96 -27.79 -21.52
CA ARG A 290 -20.78 -29.14 -20.95
C ARG A 290 -19.36 -29.29 -20.42
N PHE A 291 -19.24 -29.92 -19.26
CA PHE A 291 -17.95 -30.19 -18.61
C PHE A 291 -16.99 -30.90 -19.56
N ARG A 292 -15.74 -30.45 -19.57
CA ARG A 292 -14.66 -31.09 -20.33
C ARG A 292 -13.58 -31.63 -19.40
N GLU A 293 -13.00 -30.74 -18.60
CA GLU A 293 -11.83 -31.02 -17.81
C GLU A 293 -11.73 -30.08 -16.61
N ARG A 294 -10.96 -30.51 -15.61
CA ARG A 294 -10.63 -29.75 -14.41
C ARG A 294 -9.19 -30.05 -14.01
N ALA A 295 -8.50 -29.04 -13.50
CA ALA A 295 -7.17 -29.21 -12.92
C ALA A 295 -6.88 -28.06 -11.95
N THR A 296 -5.98 -28.32 -11.00
CA THR A 296 -5.49 -27.32 -10.04
C THR A 296 -4.02 -27.04 -10.35
N ALA A 297 -3.65 -25.77 -10.46
CA ALA A 297 -2.25 -25.40 -10.70
C ALA A 297 -1.40 -25.73 -9.46
N SER A 298 -0.10 -25.88 -9.66
CA SER A 298 0.83 -25.93 -8.52
C SER A 298 0.81 -24.62 -7.74
N SER A 299 1.01 -24.71 -6.43
CA SER A 299 1.18 -23.55 -5.54
C SER A 299 2.65 -23.16 -5.37
N ASP A 300 3.58 -23.76 -6.13
CA ASP A 300 5.02 -23.51 -6.02
C ASP A 300 5.40 -22.06 -6.31
N GLY A 301 4.65 -21.39 -7.19
CA GLY A 301 4.83 -19.97 -7.49
C GLY A 301 4.33 -19.02 -6.40
N ILE A 302 3.83 -19.53 -5.27
CA ILE A 302 3.44 -18.72 -4.11
C ILE A 302 4.47 -18.93 -3.00
N THR A 303 5.27 -17.91 -2.73
CA THR A 303 6.39 -17.98 -1.77
C THR A 303 6.32 -16.83 -0.77
N LEU A 304 6.71 -17.12 0.46
CA LEU A 304 6.81 -16.12 1.53
C LEU A 304 8.24 -16.09 2.07
N LYS A 305 8.81 -14.89 2.17
CA LYS A 305 10.08 -14.64 2.85
C LYS A 305 9.82 -13.76 4.07
N ARG A 306 10.24 -14.20 5.25
CA ARG A 306 10.22 -13.37 6.46
C ARG A 306 11.26 -12.25 6.35
N LEU A 307 10.90 -11.05 6.81
CA LEU A 307 11.77 -9.89 6.90
C LEU A 307 11.78 -9.43 8.36
N ASP A 308 12.91 -9.52 9.06
CA ASP A 308 13.02 -9.02 10.43
C ASP A 308 13.77 -7.69 10.45
N HIS A 309 13.23 -6.69 11.15
CA HIS A 309 13.74 -5.32 11.19
C HIS A 309 14.12 -4.86 12.62
N GLY A 310 14.05 -5.78 13.59
CA GLY A 310 14.35 -5.52 14.99
C GLY A 310 13.32 -6.14 15.92
N GLU A 311 13.50 -5.95 17.22
CA GLU A 311 12.54 -6.41 18.21
C GLU A 311 11.19 -5.68 18.03
N GLY A 312 10.11 -6.45 17.88
CA GLY A 312 8.77 -5.88 17.68
C GLY A 312 8.54 -5.28 16.29
N GLU A 313 9.42 -5.52 15.32
CA GLU A 313 9.25 -5.10 13.93
C GLU A 313 9.60 -6.25 12.98
N THR A 314 8.55 -6.90 12.47
CA THR A 314 8.62 -8.06 11.60
C THR A 314 7.71 -7.83 10.41
N GLY A 315 8.16 -8.30 9.27
CA GLY A 315 7.50 -8.17 7.99
C GLY A 315 7.61 -9.43 7.15
N PHE A 316 7.11 -9.33 5.93
CA PHE A 316 7.21 -10.40 4.96
C PHE A 316 7.26 -9.85 3.54
N LEU A 317 7.82 -10.64 2.63
CA LEU A 317 7.70 -10.51 1.19
C LEU A 317 6.93 -11.72 0.67
N LEU A 318 5.73 -11.49 0.15
CA LEU A 318 4.87 -12.46 -0.51
C LEU A 318 5.01 -12.27 -2.02
N GLN A 319 5.44 -13.32 -2.72
CA GLN A 319 5.50 -13.36 -4.17
C GLN A 319 4.52 -14.41 -4.70
N HIS A 320 3.86 -14.09 -5.79
CA HIS A 320 2.85 -14.95 -6.39
C HIS A 320 2.95 -14.96 -7.90
N ALA A 321 3.02 -16.15 -8.49
CA ALA A 321 2.97 -16.41 -9.92
C ALA A 321 2.25 -17.74 -10.19
N VAL A 322 0.93 -17.70 -10.37
CA VAL A 322 0.11 -18.92 -10.57
C VAL A 322 -0.66 -18.85 -11.88
N GLY A 323 -0.46 -19.84 -12.74
CA GLY A 323 -1.11 -19.94 -14.06
C GLY A 323 -2.37 -20.79 -14.06
N ASN A 324 -3.03 -20.84 -15.22
CA ASN A 324 -4.13 -21.77 -15.48
C ASN A 324 -3.58 -23.09 -16.04
N PRO A 325 -3.83 -24.26 -15.42
CA PRO A 325 -3.27 -25.55 -15.86
C PRO A 325 -3.96 -26.11 -17.11
N LEU A 326 -5.11 -25.56 -17.53
CA LEU A 326 -5.93 -26.04 -18.64
C LEU A 326 -5.75 -25.22 -19.93
N THR A 327 -4.91 -24.19 -19.90
CA THR A 327 -4.63 -23.36 -21.07
C THR A 327 -3.28 -22.67 -20.92
N THR A 328 -2.61 -22.41 -22.03
CA THR A 328 -1.44 -21.54 -22.04
C THR A 328 -1.93 -20.10 -21.97
N ALA A 329 -1.97 -19.54 -20.76
CA ALA A 329 -2.31 -18.15 -20.48
C ALA A 329 -1.26 -17.54 -19.55
N PRO A 330 -1.10 -16.21 -19.54
CA PRO A 330 -0.29 -15.53 -18.53
C PRO A 330 -0.72 -15.92 -17.12
N GLN A 331 0.24 -15.88 -16.20
CA GLN A 331 -0.01 -16.16 -14.79
C GLN A 331 -0.74 -14.98 -14.14
N ILE A 332 -1.32 -15.22 -12.97
CA ILE A 332 -1.68 -14.16 -12.05
C ILE A 332 -0.42 -13.82 -11.28
N ASP A 333 0.12 -12.64 -11.51
CA ASP A 333 1.34 -12.15 -10.87
C ASP A 333 1.00 -11.03 -9.86
N TYR A 334 1.53 -11.16 -8.64
CA TYR A 334 1.52 -10.10 -7.64
C TYR A 334 2.66 -10.23 -6.64
N GLU A 335 3.03 -9.11 -6.04
CA GLU A 335 3.95 -9.04 -4.91
C GLU A 335 3.37 -8.15 -3.82
N VAL A 336 3.55 -8.54 -2.56
CA VAL A 336 3.21 -7.75 -1.39
C VAL A 336 4.35 -7.81 -0.39
N THR A 337 4.80 -6.65 0.07
CA THR A 337 5.67 -6.54 1.23
C THR A 337 4.90 -5.83 2.34
N ALA A 338 5.05 -6.33 3.56
CA ALA A 338 4.46 -5.73 4.75
C ALA A 338 5.52 -5.58 5.83
N VAL A 339 5.48 -4.48 6.57
CA VAL A 339 6.14 -4.29 7.86
C VAL A 339 5.05 -4.07 8.90
N MET A 340 5.02 -4.89 9.95
CA MET A 340 3.98 -4.88 10.97
C MET A 340 4.65 -4.77 12.34
N ARG A 341 4.43 -3.66 13.04
CA ARG A 341 5.08 -3.38 14.32
C ARG A 341 4.18 -3.77 15.49
N ARG A 342 4.81 -4.16 16.59
CA ARG A 342 4.12 -4.49 17.83
C ARG A 342 3.43 -3.28 18.47
N ASP A 343 3.83 -2.07 18.12
CA ASP A 343 3.19 -0.84 18.57
C ASP A 343 1.98 -0.40 17.72
N GLY A 344 1.52 -1.26 16.81
CA GLY A 344 0.32 -1.01 15.99
C GLY A 344 0.61 -0.34 14.65
N LEU A 345 1.85 0.11 14.41
CA LEU A 345 2.21 0.70 13.12
C LEU A 345 2.38 -0.38 12.04
N PHE A 346 1.87 -0.12 10.85
CA PHE A 346 2.11 -0.94 9.66
C PHE A 346 2.42 -0.09 8.44
N ASP A 347 3.17 -0.69 7.52
CA ASP A 347 3.44 -0.17 6.18
C ASP A 347 3.45 -1.34 5.21
N ILE A 348 2.52 -1.33 4.26
CA ILE A 348 2.28 -2.43 3.34
C ILE A 348 2.25 -1.86 1.94
N TRP A 349 3.01 -2.45 1.04
CA TRP A 349 3.04 -2.06 -0.37
C TRP A 349 3.07 -3.28 -1.26
N GLY A 350 2.55 -3.11 -2.46
CA GLY A 350 2.48 -4.19 -3.41
C GLY A 350 2.18 -3.71 -4.81
N TYR A 351 2.20 -4.65 -5.72
CA TYR A 351 1.80 -4.43 -7.09
C TYR A 351 1.25 -5.73 -7.67
N HIS A 352 0.32 -5.62 -8.61
CA HIS A 352 -0.29 -6.77 -9.25
C HIS A 352 -0.75 -6.47 -10.70
N ASP A 353 -1.05 -7.54 -11.43
CA ASP A 353 -1.69 -7.47 -12.75
C ASP A 353 -3.09 -6.84 -12.70
N GLN A 354 -3.61 -6.34 -13.81
CA GLN A 354 -4.96 -5.72 -13.86
C GLN A 354 -6.13 -6.73 -13.88
N ALA A 355 -5.83 -8.02 -13.80
CA ALA A 355 -6.80 -9.08 -13.73
C ALA A 355 -6.18 -10.29 -12.99
N PRO A 356 -6.94 -11.01 -12.16
CA PRO A 356 -8.39 -10.91 -11.93
C PRO A 356 -8.72 -9.86 -10.85
N HIS A 357 -9.72 -10.08 -9.98
CA HIS A 357 -9.95 -9.19 -8.85
C HIS A 357 -8.92 -9.50 -7.75
N HIS A 358 -8.43 -8.46 -7.07
CA HIS A 358 -7.47 -8.57 -5.97
C HIS A 358 -8.07 -8.01 -4.68
N LEU A 359 -7.92 -8.76 -3.59
CA LEU A 359 -8.46 -8.46 -2.26
C LEU A 359 -7.38 -8.71 -1.22
N ALA A 360 -6.83 -7.65 -0.62
CA ALA A 360 -5.94 -7.70 0.53
C ALA A 360 -6.69 -7.19 1.77
N ARG A 361 -6.62 -7.95 2.87
CA ARG A 361 -7.33 -7.68 4.12
C ARG A 361 -6.43 -7.88 5.34
N GLY A 362 -6.58 -7.01 6.34
CA GLY A 362 -5.75 -6.97 7.55
C GLY A 362 -6.43 -7.51 8.80
N ASP A 363 -5.78 -7.31 9.95
CA ASP A 363 -6.36 -7.61 11.26
C ASP A 363 -7.51 -6.63 11.61
N GLY A 364 -8.25 -6.89 12.69
CA GLY A 364 -9.38 -6.04 13.09
C GLY A 364 -10.66 -6.29 12.29
N ASP A 365 -11.18 -7.53 12.31
CA ASP A 365 -12.37 -7.95 11.56
C ASP A 365 -12.24 -7.93 10.02
N TRP A 366 -11.03 -8.15 9.50
CA TRP A 366 -10.73 -8.12 8.05
C TRP A 366 -10.96 -6.73 7.44
N GLU A 367 -10.28 -5.70 7.97
CA GLU A 367 -10.26 -4.38 7.36
C GLU A 367 -9.67 -4.41 5.94
N ASP A 368 -10.21 -3.55 5.07
CA ASP A 368 -9.78 -3.40 3.68
C ASP A 368 -8.39 -2.76 3.60
N ILE A 369 -7.39 -3.52 3.16
CA ILE A 369 -6.04 -3.00 2.88
C ILE A 369 -5.97 -2.53 1.42
N HIS A 370 -6.44 -3.36 0.48
CA HIS A 370 -6.42 -3.06 -0.94
C HIS A 370 -7.48 -3.85 -1.70
N LEU A 371 -8.20 -3.17 -2.59
CA LEU A 371 -9.22 -3.73 -3.47
C LEU A 371 -8.94 -3.30 -4.91
N ALA A 372 -8.94 -4.25 -5.84
CA ALA A 372 -8.88 -3.94 -7.26
C ALA A 372 -9.83 -4.81 -8.07
N GLU A 373 -10.63 -4.15 -8.90
CA GLU A 373 -11.53 -4.81 -9.86
C GLU A 373 -10.75 -5.34 -11.06
N SER A 374 -11.18 -6.50 -11.56
CA SER A 374 -10.61 -7.08 -12.77
C SER A 374 -11.02 -6.26 -13.99
N LYS A 375 -10.07 -5.81 -14.81
CA LYS A 375 -10.37 -5.28 -16.15
C LYS A 375 -10.74 -6.35 -17.18
N GLY A 376 -10.59 -7.63 -16.82
CA GLY A 376 -11.01 -8.80 -17.58
C GLY A 376 -9.84 -9.67 -18.05
N LEU A 377 -10.09 -10.90 -18.50
CA LEU A 377 -9.03 -11.86 -18.84
C LEU A 377 -8.07 -11.39 -19.94
N ALA A 378 -8.51 -10.52 -20.85
CA ALA A 378 -7.65 -9.93 -21.87
C ALA A 378 -6.51 -9.07 -21.28
N TRP A 379 -6.62 -8.69 -20.01
CA TRP A 379 -5.70 -7.86 -19.27
C TRP A 379 -4.75 -8.66 -18.38
N MET A 380 -4.89 -9.99 -18.38
CA MET A 380 -3.88 -10.88 -17.81
C MET A 380 -2.73 -11.00 -18.80
N SER A 381 -1.70 -10.18 -18.65
CA SER A 381 -0.45 -10.31 -19.40
C SER A 381 0.68 -9.60 -18.69
N ARG A 382 1.87 -10.22 -18.68
CA ARG A 382 3.13 -9.68 -18.11
C ARG A 382 3.57 -8.35 -18.72
N ILE A 383 2.89 -7.91 -19.78
CA ILE A 383 3.21 -6.74 -20.58
C ILE A 383 2.19 -5.60 -20.35
N VAL A 384 1.13 -5.86 -19.57
CA VAL A 384 0.12 -4.87 -19.19
C VAL A 384 0.67 -4.01 -18.06
N ALA A 385 0.22 -2.77 -17.99
CA ALA A 385 0.58 -1.87 -16.93
C ALA A 385 0.18 -2.40 -15.55
N TRP A 386 0.99 -2.18 -14.53
CA TRP A 386 0.75 -2.69 -13.19
C TRP A 386 -0.05 -1.71 -12.34
N GLN A 387 -0.77 -2.26 -11.36
CA GLN A 387 -1.41 -1.46 -10.31
C GLN A 387 -0.53 -1.52 -9.07
N TYR A 388 0.07 -0.38 -8.72
CA TYR A 388 0.91 -0.20 -7.54
C TYR A 388 0.08 0.40 -6.41
N TRP A 389 0.24 -0.13 -5.21
CA TRP A 389 -0.44 0.37 -4.03
C TRP A 389 0.48 0.35 -2.81
N ARG A 390 0.29 1.30 -1.90
CA ARG A 390 0.92 1.33 -0.58
C ARG A 390 -0.06 1.92 0.42
N ILE A 391 -0.12 1.32 1.60
CA ILE A 391 -0.95 1.76 2.71
C ILE A 391 -0.13 1.71 4.00
N SER A 392 -0.25 2.76 4.80
CA SER A 392 0.33 2.81 6.15
C SER A 392 -0.58 3.58 7.08
N ASN A 393 -0.39 3.40 8.37
CA ASN A 393 -1.15 4.11 9.41
C ASN A 393 -0.29 5.09 10.21
N LEU A 394 -0.97 5.96 10.96
CA LEU A 394 -0.42 6.82 12.01
C LEU A 394 -1.39 6.73 13.20
N GLN A 395 -0.92 6.14 14.30
CA GLN A 395 -1.71 5.82 15.50
C GLN A 395 -1.10 6.39 16.78
#